data_AF-A0A8H6EQU7-F1
#
_entry.id   AF-A0A8H6EQU7-F1
#
_cell.length_a   1.000
_cell.length_b   1.000
_cell.length_c   1.000
_cell.angle_alpha   90.00
_cell.angle_beta   90.00
_cell.angle_gamma   90.00
#
_symmetry.space_group_name_H-M   'P 1'
#
loop_
_entity.id
_entity.type
_entity.pdbx_description
1 polymer ?
#
loop_
_entity_poly.entity_id
_entity_poly.type
_entity_poly.pdbx_seq_one_letter_code
_entity_poly.pdbx_strand_id
1 'polypeptide(L)'
;MDTSSRLQPEFAKFGSSPRCLKESNGIIVAGGIASRETFNDSSTLSYAPSSNSPNSYRWKGFFGLHVGETGYTENGNIGTLINNCITINKIANSRYMSLACNNDQNLYVMDISNKSDAISPDYSVNLSVALNHASLSPDMKTLVTLGDSPRIFIMHPEENMREVAKRETIVTQSDCGFSTCWNNSGTCFSACFQEGVNFIYDIRNISRPIHKIYSTRKQLQSGAFRVCKFSGGTDDLLFISEHQGRVHVVDTRDFMTHHVILLPKRLYDDSDGYYNQPIVKKI
;
A
#
# COMPACT_ATOMS: atom_id res chain seq x y z
N MET A 1 35.71 20.83 -17.66
CA MET A 1 35.26 19.42 -17.57
C MET A 1 33.79 19.43 -17.87
N ASP A 2 33.42 18.81 -18.98
CA ASP A 2 32.05 18.78 -19.48
C ASP A 2 31.17 17.95 -18.53
N THR A 3 30.27 18.62 -17.81
CA THR A 3 29.26 18.00 -16.94
C THR A 3 27.97 17.75 -17.72
N SER A 4 28.09 17.40 -19.01
CA SER A 4 26.99 16.90 -19.81
C SER A 4 26.41 15.65 -19.14
N SER A 5 25.37 15.90 -18.35
CA SER A 5 24.30 15.01 -17.92
C SER A 5 24.57 13.52 -18.13
N ARG A 6 25.21 12.87 -17.15
CA ARG A 6 24.93 11.45 -16.92
C ARG A 6 23.47 11.35 -16.49
N LEU A 7 22.57 11.30 -17.46
CA LEU A 7 21.21 10.82 -17.24
C LEU A 7 21.37 9.51 -16.47
N GLN A 8 20.79 9.45 -15.27
CA GLN A 8 20.67 8.20 -14.55
C GLN A 8 20.01 7.21 -15.53
N PRO A 9 20.59 6.00 -15.73
CA PRO A 9 20.02 5.05 -16.67
C PRO A 9 18.56 4.79 -16.31
N GLU A 10 17.68 4.85 -17.30
CA GLU A 10 16.26 4.53 -17.14
C GLU A 10 16.14 3.07 -16.71
N PHE A 11 15.74 2.84 -15.46
CA PHE A 11 15.67 1.49 -14.89
C PHE A 11 14.40 0.75 -15.36
N ALA A 12 13.26 1.43 -15.33
CA ALA A 12 11.97 0.91 -15.79
C ALA A 12 11.04 2.06 -16.17
N LYS A 13 10.15 1.83 -17.16
CA LYS A 13 9.13 2.80 -17.58
C LYS A 13 7.75 2.17 -17.58
N PHE A 14 6.89 2.75 -16.75
CA PHE A 14 5.50 2.38 -16.62
C PHE A 14 4.60 3.33 -17.43
N GLY A 15 3.48 2.81 -17.95
CA GLY A 15 2.52 3.58 -18.75
C GLY A 15 1.72 4.62 -17.94
N SER A 16 1.82 4.57 -16.61
CA SER A 16 1.11 5.47 -15.70
C SER A 16 1.99 5.88 -14.52
N SER A 17 1.75 7.08 -13.99
CA SER A 17 2.43 7.55 -12.78
C SER A 17 1.96 6.73 -11.56
N PRO A 18 2.87 6.06 -10.83
CA PRO A 18 2.49 5.24 -9.70
C PRO A 18 1.98 6.09 -8.54
N ARG A 19 0.94 5.60 -7.87
CA ARG A 19 0.48 6.09 -6.56
C ARG A 19 1.07 5.28 -5.41
N CYS A 20 1.37 4.02 -5.67
CA CYS A 20 2.12 3.15 -4.79
C CYS A 20 3.19 2.39 -5.58
N LEU A 21 4.35 2.17 -4.95
CA LEU A 21 5.49 1.47 -5.56
C LEU A 21 6.17 0.60 -4.49
N LYS A 22 6.69 -0.55 -4.91
CA LYS A 22 7.50 -1.46 -4.11
C LYS A 22 8.61 -2.01 -4.98
N GLU A 23 9.76 -2.22 -4.36
CA GLU A 23 10.90 -2.91 -4.94
C GLU A 23 11.30 -4.03 -3.97
N SER A 24 11.64 -5.19 -4.52
CA SER A 24 12.28 -6.26 -3.76
C SER A 24 13.06 -7.18 -4.71
N ASN A 25 14.34 -7.40 -4.43
CA ASN A 25 15.21 -8.31 -5.18
C ASN A 25 15.20 -8.04 -6.69
N GLY A 26 15.21 -6.76 -7.11
CA GLY A 26 15.21 -6.37 -8.51
C GLY A 26 13.85 -6.47 -9.20
N ILE A 27 12.79 -6.83 -8.47
CA ILE A 27 11.40 -6.77 -8.95
C ILE A 27 10.81 -5.45 -8.49
N ILE A 28 10.23 -4.69 -9.40
CA ILE A 28 9.46 -3.48 -9.11
C ILE A 28 8.01 -3.71 -9.46
N VAL A 29 7.12 -3.38 -8.52
CA VAL A 29 5.69 -3.33 -8.76
C VAL A 29 5.19 -1.92 -8.52
N ALA A 30 4.36 -1.44 -9.44
CA ALA A 30 3.74 -0.14 -9.41
C ALA A 30 2.23 -0.28 -9.42
N GLY A 31 1.54 0.52 -8.61
CA GLY A 31 0.08 0.55 -8.55
C GLY A 31 -0.43 1.97 -8.61
N GLY A 32 -1.65 2.14 -9.12
CA GLY A 32 -2.32 3.44 -9.11
C GLY A 32 -3.53 3.47 -9.99
N ILE A 33 -3.67 4.56 -10.73
CA ILE A 33 -4.77 4.77 -11.68
C ILE A 33 -4.19 4.77 -13.10
N ALA A 34 -4.82 4.03 -14.00
CA ALA A 34 -4.35 3.97 -15.37
C ALA A 34 -4.50 5.35 -16.07
N SER A 35 -3.52 5.70 -16.89
CA SER A 35 -3.53 6.88 -17.75
C SER A 35 -4.39 6.62 -18.99
N ARG A 36 -4.92 7.70 -19.60
CA ARG A 36 -5.64 7.63 -20.89
C ARG A 36 -4.86 6.92 -21.99
N GLU A 37 -3.54 7.03 -21.98
CA GLU A 37 -2.65 6.35 -22.92
C GLU A 37 -2.61 4.84 -22.69
N THR A 38 -2.53 4.40 -21.42
CA THR A 38 -2.57 2.97 -21.04
C THR A 38 -3.93 2.34 -21.38
N PHE A 39 -5.03 3.12 -21.36
CA PHE A 39 -6.37 2.59 -21.66
C PHE A 39 -6.59 2.17 -23.12
N ASN A 40 -5.95 2.88 -24.05
CA ASN A 40 -6.18 2.73 -25.48
C ASN A 40 -5.18 1.79 -26.16
N ASP A 41 -4.16 1.34 -25.42
CA ASP A 41 -3.22 0.35 -25.91
C ASP A 41 -3.88 -1.03 -25.90
N SER A 42 -4.18 -1.56 -27.08
CA SER A 42 -4.80 -2.88 -27.25
C SER A 42 -3.91 -4.03 -26.75
N SER A 43 -2.62 -3.76 -26.47
CA SER A 43 -1.72 -4.71 -25.83
C SER A 43 -1.94 -4.82 -24.31
N THR A 44 -2.60 -3.85 -23.66
CA THR A 44 -2.83 -3.89 -22.21
C THR A 44 -3.99 -4.81 -21.84
N LEU A 45 -3.67 -5.93 -21.19
CA LEU A 45 -4.69 -6.81 -20.64
C LEU A 45 -5.48 -6.12 -19.53
N SER A 46 -6.79 -6.36 -19.54
CA SER A 46 -7.73 -5.76 -18.61
C SER A 46 -8.50 -6.83 -17.87
N TYR A 47 -8.28 -6.92 -16.56
CA TYR A 47 -9.09 -7.75 -15.67
C TYR A 47 -10.05 -6.87 -14.88
N ALA A 48 -11.35 -7.05 -15.13
CA ALA A 48 -12.43 -6.46 -14.36
C ALA A 48 -13.40 -7.57 -13.94
N PRO A 49 -13.73 -7.71 -12.64
CA PRO A 49 -14.86 -8.53 -12.22
C PRO A 49 -16.14 -8.08 -12.95
N SER A 50 -17.03 -9.01 -13.28
CA SER A 50 -18.23 -8.73 -14.09
C SER A 50 -19.12 -7.67 -13.43
N SER A 51 -19.04 -6.42 -13.89
CA SER A 51 -19.99 -5.36 -13.56
C SER A 51 -20.90 -5.11 -14.76
N ASN A 52 -22.20 -5.39 -14.64
CA ASN A 52 -23.22 -5.26 -15.70
C ASN A 52 -23.57 -3.80 -16.09
N SER A 53 -22.65 -2.85 -16.00
CA SER A 53 -22.95 -1.44 -16.29
C SER A 53 -22.45 -1.02 -17.68
N PRO A 54 -23.33 -0.66 -18.63
CA PRO A 54 -22.94 -0.47 -20.04
C PRO A 54 -22.21 0.85 -20.34
N ASN A 55 -21.94 1.71 -19.35
CA ASN A 55 -21.59 3.12 -19.62
C ASN A 55 -20.53 3.74 -18.69
N SER A 56 -19.63 2.98 -18.07
CA SER A 56 -18.54 3.60 -17.32
C SER A 56 -17.40 4.01 -18.25
N TYR A 57 -17.04 5.29 -18.26
CA TYR A 57 -15.72 5.72 -18.68
C TYR A 57 -14.74 5.18 -17.62
N ARG A 58 -14.18 3.99 -17.92
CA ARG A 58 -13.67 3.00 -16.94
C ARG A 58 -12.29 3.34 -16.43
N TRP A 59 -12.17 4.01 -15.29
CA TRP A 59 -10.89 4.18 -14.60
C TRP A 59 -10.38 2.83 -14.05
N LYS A 60 -9.68 2.03 -14.85
CA LYS A 60 -9.06 0.78 -14.39
C LYS A 60 -7.88 1.05 -13.45
N GLY A 61 -7.70 0.14 -12.50
CA GLY A 61 -6.55 0.17 -11.60
C GLY A 61 -5.28 -0.15 -12.37
N PHE A 62 -4.29 0.73 -12.29
CA PHE A 62 -2.99 0.48 -12.91
C PHE A 62 -2.20 -0.55 -12.08
N PHE A 63 -1.60 -1.52 -12.75
CA PHE A 63 -0.62 -2.44 -12.17
C PHE A 63 0.55 -2.60 -13.13
N GLY A 64 1.73 -2.11 -12.76
CA GLY A 64 2.97 -2.30 -13.51
C GLY A 64 3.87 -3.30 -12.82
N LEU A 65 4.55 -4.16 -13.60
CA LEU A 65 5.59 -5.05 -13.12
C LEU A 65 6.85 -4.82 -13.95
N HIS A 66 8.00 -4.78 -13.28
CA HIS A 66 9.30 -4.81 -13.92
C HIS A 66 10.19 -5.84 -13.23
N VAL A 67 10.89 -6.67 -14.00
CA VAL A 67 11.83 -7.68 -13.52
C VAL A 67 13.22 -7.33 -14.03
N GLY A 68 14.08 -6.81 -13.15
CA GLY A 68 15.39 -6.29 -13.54
C GLY A 68 16.34 -7.33 -14.12
N GLU A 69 16.23 -8.60 -13.72
CA GLU A 69 17.08 -9.69 -14.22
C GLU A 69 16.85 -9.96 -15.72
N THR A 70 15.59 -9.88 -16.19
CA THR A 70 15.23 -10.16 -17.59
C THR A 70 14.97 -8.90 -18.41
N GLY A 71 14.86 -7.74 -17.76
CA GLY A 71 14.39 -6.48 -18.38
C GLY A 71 12.90 -6.47 -18.71
N TYR A 72 12.15 -7.53 -18.36
CA TYR A 72 10.73 -7.63 -18.63
C TYR A 72 9.96 -6.51 -17.93
N THR A 73 9.13 -5.78 -18.67
CA THR A 73 8.26 -4.72 -18.16
C THR A 73 6.88 -4.87 -18.77
N GLU A 74 5.86 -4.88 -17.93
CA GLU A 74 4.48 -5.06 -18.35
C GLU A 74 3.55 -4.08 -17.63
N ASN A 75 2.55 -3.60 -18.36
CA ASN A 75 1.51 -2.71 -17.84
C ASN A 75 0.16 -3.42 -17.94
N GLY A 76 -0.46 -3.68 -16.80
CA GLY A 76 -1.76 -4.32 -16.68
C GLY A 76 -2.81 -3.39 -16.08
N ASN A 77 -4.06 -3.64 -16.45
CA ASN A 77 -5.21 -3.02 -15.82
C ASN A 77 -5.87 -4.04 -14.88
N ILE A 78 -5.68 -3.85 -13.58
CA ILE A 78 -6.17 -4.74 -12.51
C ILE A 78 -7.19 -3.99 -11.66
N GLY A 79 -8.46 -4.39 -11.79
CA GLY A 79 -9.59 -3.80 -11.11
C GLY A 79 -10.21 -2.61 -11.83
N THR A 80 -11.37 -2.20 -11.34
CA THR A 80 -12.22 -1.18 -12.00
C THR A 80 -12.11 0.21 -11.41
N LEU A 81 -11.29 0.38 -10.36
CA LEU A 81 -10.94 1.67 -9.74
C LEU A 81 -9.45 1.68 -9.35
N ILE A 82 -8.99 2.72 -8.65
CA ILE A 82 -7.58 2.92 -8.26
C ILE A 82 -7.02 1.78 -7.39
N ASN A 83 -5.78 1.38 -7.66
CA ASN A 83 -4.97 0.53 -6.78
C ASN A 83 -4.23 1.40 -5.73
N ASN A 84 -4.74 1.42 -4.50
CA ASN A 84 -4.23 2.26 -3.41
C ASN A 84 -2.94 1.72 -2.77
N CYS A 85 -2.81 0.39 -2.73
CA CYS A 85 -1.65 -0.29 -2.18
C CYS A 85 -1.29 -1.49 -3.04
N ILE A 86 0.00 -1.68 -3.26
CA ILE A 86 0.59 -2.90 -3.83
C ILE A 86 1.66 -3.43 -2.87
N THR A 87 1.89 -4.74 -2.92
CA THR A 87 2.93 -5.41 -2.11
C THR A 87 3.82 -6.29 -2.99
N ILE A 88 5.01 -6.63 -2.50
CA ILE A 88 5.84 -7.71 -3.03
C ILE A 88 6.19 -8.60 -1.86
N ASN A 89 5.78 -9.86 -1.91
CA ASN A 89 5.98 -10.82 -0.83
C ASN A 89 6.69 -12.05 -1.40
N LYS A 90 7.88 -12.35 -0.89
CA LYS A 90 8.64 -13.53 -1.30
C LYS A 90 8.06 -14.75 -0.58
N ILE A 91 7.36 -15.60 -1.32
CA ILE A 91 6.72 -16.82 -0.78
C ILE A 91 7.72 -17.96 -0.70
N ALA A 92 8.59 -18.08 -1.70
CA ALA A 92 9.65 -19.09 -1.74
C ALA A 92 10.83 -18.59 -2.61
N ASN A 93 11.83 -19.45 -2.81
CA ASN A 93 12.92 -19.14 -3.75
C ASN A 93 12.36 -18.85 -5.14
N SER A 94 12.66 -17.65 -5.65
CA SER A 94 12.17 -17.13 -6.93
C SER A 94 10.65 -17.13 -7.09
N ARG A 95 9.89 -17.21 -5.98
CA ARG A 95 8.42 -17.12 -5.98
C ARG A 95 7.96 -15.89 -5.22
N TYR A 96 7.22 -15.04 -5.89
CA TYR A 96 6.74 -13.75 -5.40
C TYR A 96 5.26 -13.59 -5.67
N MET A 97 4.57 -13.05 -4.67
CA MET A 97 3.16 -12.67 -4.77
C MET A 97 3.00 -11.19 -4.52
N SER A 98 2.17 -10.56 -5.34
CA SER A 98 1.69 -9.21 -5.11
C SER A 98 0.23 -9.23 -4.71
N LEU A 99 -0.08 -8.44 -3.69
CA LEU A 99 -1.45 -8.07 -3.33
C LEU A 99 -1.71 -6.66 -3.82
N ALA A 100 -2.85 -6.41 -4.46
CA ALA A 100 -3.33 -5.07 -4.80
C ALA A 100 -4.65 -4.75 -4.10
N CYS A 101 -4.64 -3.70 -3.28
CA CYS A 101 -5.84 -3.12 -2.66
C CYS A 101 -6.50 -2.17 -3.64
N ASN A 102 -7.71 -2.49 -4.09
CA ASN A 102 -8.44 -1.67 -5.05
C ASN A 102 -9.67 -1.02 -4.41
N ASN A 103 -9.98 0.19 -4.86
CA ASN A 103 -11.16 0.93 -4.44
C ASN A 103 -12.49 0.28 -4.90
N ASP A 104 -12.43 -0.66 -5.84
CA ASP A 104 -13.56 -1.47 -6.31
C ASP A 104 -13.98 -2.58 -5.33
N GLN A 105 -13.47 -2.53 -4.10
CA GLN A 105 -13.74 -3.43 -2.99
C GLN A 105 -13.08 -4.80 -3.07
N ASN A 106 -12.17 -5.00 -4.02
CA ASN A 106 -11.43 -6.25 -4.14
C ASN A 106 -9.98 -6.10 -3.68
N LEU A 107 -9.52 -7.14 -3.00
CA LEU A 107 -8.10 -7.47 -2.89
C LEU A 107 -7.75 -8.41 -4.05
N TYR A 108 -6.86 -7.99 -4.93
CA TYR A 108 -6.35 -8.82 -6.01
C TYR A 108 -5.08 -9.54 -5.56
N VAL A 109 -5.01 -10.83 -5.83
CA VAL A 109 -3.84 -11.68 -5.56
C VAL A 109 -3.23 -12.08 -6.89
N MET A 110 -1.94 -11.81 -7.06
CA MET A 110 -1.22 -12.03 -8.31
C MET A 110 0.07 -12.79 -8.03
N ASP A 111 0.30 -13.90 -8.71
CA ASP A 111 1.65 -14.43 -8.88
C ASP A 111 2.44 -13.49 -9.80
N ILE A 112 3.60 -13.02 -9.33
CA ILE A 112 4.52 -12.15 -10.09
C ILE A 112 5.89 -12.82 -10.30
N SER A 113 5.96 -14.14 -10.07
CA SER A 113 7.16 -14.96 -10.27
C SER A 113 7.39 -15.22 -11.75
N ASN A 114 8.64 -15.11 -12.21
CA ASN A 114 9.10 -15.56 -13.53
C ASN A 114 8.16 -15.22 -14.71
N LYS A 115 7.56 -14.02 -14.68
CA LYS A 115 6.58 -13.62 -15.70
C LYS A 115 7.29 -13.35 -17.04
N SER A 116 6.91 -14.13 -18.04
CA SER A 116 7.12 -13.85 -19.48
C SER A 116 5.83 -13.49 -20.20
N ASP A 117 4.69 -13.71 -19.54
CA ASP A 117 3.35 -13.65 -20.10
C ASP A 117 2.51 -12.59 -19.38
N ALA A 118 1.37 -12.25 -19.99
CA ALA A 118 0.45 -11.23 -19.50
C ALA A 118 0.12 -11.32 -18.00
N ILE A 119 0.04 -10.16 -17.35
CA ILE A 119 -0.32 -10.06 -15.93
C ILE A 119 -1.83 -10.14 -15.77
N SER A 120 -2.27 -11.12 -15.00
CA SER A 120 -3.63 -11.26 -14.52
C SER A 120 -3.62 -11.70 -13.05
N PRO A 121 -4.65 -11.36 -12.26
CA PRO A 121 -4.78 -11.91 -10.91
C PRO A 121 -5.03 -13.42 -10.99
N ASP A 122 -4.43 -14.17 -10.08
CA ASP A 122 -4.80 -15.56 -9.83
C ASP A 122 -6.24 -15.61 -9.31
N TYR A 123 -6.56 -14.65 -8.44
CA TYR A 123 -7.89 -14.44 -7.92
C TYR A 123 -8.11 -13.05 -7.33
N SER A 124 -9.37 -12.73 -7.10
CA SER A 124 -9.80 -11.58 -6.31
C SER A 124 -10.63 -12.01 -5.11
N VAL A 125 -10.60 -11.15 -4.09
CA VAL A 125 -11.33 -11.31 -2.85
C VAL A 125 -12.15 -10.04 -2.60
N ASN A 126 -13.47 -10.12 -2.75
CA ASN A 126 -14.35 -9.00 -2.43
C ASN A 126 -14.49 -8.88 -0.90
N LEU A 127 -14.21 -7.69 -0.36
CA LEU A 127 -14.30 -7.37 1.06
C LEU A 127 -15.45 -6.40 1.37
N SER A 128 -16.21 -6.01 0.34
CA SER A 128 -17.34 -5.07 0.42
C SER A 128 -16.96 -3.70 1.01
N VAL A 129 -15.67 -3.33 0.92
CA VAL A 129 -15.08 -2.10 1.42
C VAL A 129 -14.01 -1.66 0.44
N ALA A 130 -13.99 -0.39 0.05
CA ALA A 130 -12.93 0.17 -0.79
C ALA A 130 -11.59 0.08 -0.05
N LEU A 131 -10.63 -0.68 -0.59
CA LEU A 131 -9.42 -1.05 0.15
C LEU A 131 -8.31 -0.02 -0.01
N ASN A 132 -7.66 0.32 1.11
CA ASN A 132 -6.59 1.31 1.14
C ASN A 132 -5.21 0.69 1.32
N HIS A 133 -5.08 -0.35 2.16
CA HIS A 133 -3.77 -0.91 2.48
C HIS A 133 -3.85 -2.34 3.00
N ALA A 134 -2.80 -3.11 2.68
CA ALA A 134 -2.61 -4.47 3.16
C ALA A 134 -1.14 -4.70 3.57
N SER A 135 -0.92 -5.58 4.53
CA SER A 135 0.42 -6.05 4.91
C SER A 135 0.38 -7.49 5.43
N LEU A 136 1.31 -8.30 4.94
CA LEU A 136 1.56 -9.64 5.46
C LEU A 136 2.51 -9.59 6.65
N SER A 137 2.29 -10.50 7.60
CA SER A 137 3.20 -10.79 8.71
C SER A 137 4.55 -11.26 8.16
N PRO A 138 5.66 -11.09 8.90
CA PRO A 138 6.99 -11.51 8.45
C PRO A 138 7.09 -13.00 8.07
N ASP A 139 6.29 -13.86 8.70
CA ASP A 139 6.21 -15.30 8.40
C ASP A 139 5.25 -15.65 7.26
N MET A 140 4.62 -14.65 6.63
CA MET A 140 3.66 -14.76 5.53
C MET A 140 2.35 -15.49 5.87
N LYS A 141 2.04 -15.74 7.15
CA LYS A 141 0.87 -16.51 7.58
C LYS A 141 -0.36 -15.67 7.91
N THR A 142 -0.19 -14.38 8.17
CA THR A 142 -1.29 -13.51 8.58
C THR A 142 -1.28 -12.23 7.75
N LEU A 143 -2.36 -12.02 7.03
CA LEU A 143 -2.63 -10.83 6.25
C LEU A 143 -3.56 -9.92 7.04
N VAL A 144 -3.15 -8.67 7.21
CA VAL A 144 -4.02 -7.59 7.69
C VAL A 144 -4.33 -6.66 6.53
N THR A 145 -5.61 -6.37 6.30
CA THR A 145 -6.06 -5.39 5.30
C THR A 145 -7.19 -4.52 5.85
N LEU A 146 -7.28 -3.31 5.33
CA LEU A 146 -8.24 -2.30 5.76
C LEU A 146 -8.56 -1.33 4.62
N GLY A 147 -9.58 -0.49 4.83
CA GLY A 147 -10.09 0.43 3.82
C GLY A 147 -11.03 1.46 4.40
N ASP A 148 -11.94 1.96 3.58
CA ASP A 148 -12.97 2.95 3.93
C ASP A 148 -14.10 2.33 4.76
N SER A 149 -13.75 1.81 5.93
CA SER A 149 -14.66 1.26 6.92
C SER A 149 -13.97 1.21 8.30
N PRO A 150 -14.72 0.99 9.40
CA PRO A 150 -14.11 0.74 10.71
C PRO A 150 -13.50 -0.65 10.87
N ARG A 151 -13.56 -1.49 9.83
CA ARG A 151 -13.16 -2.90 9.88
C ARG A 151 -11.68 -3.06 9.53
N ILE A 152 -10.99 -3.86 10.34
CA ILE A 152 -9.70 -4.45 10.00
C ILE A 152 -9.96 -5.93 9.74
N PHE A 153 -9.60 -6.40 8.56
CA PHE A 153 -9.75 -7.79 8.16
C PHE A 153 -8.46 -8.54 8.40
N ILE A 154 -8.58 -9.70 9.05
CA ILE A 154 -7.49 -10.65 9.28
C ILE A 154 -7.77 -11.88 8.43
N MET A 155 -6.78 -12.28 7.64
CA MET A 155 -6.88 -13.43 6.74
C MET A 155 -5.60 -14.25 6.79
N HIS A 156 -5.71 -15.53 6.44
CA HIS A 156 -4.58 -16.46 6.40
C HIS A 156 -4.38 -16.93 4.96
N PRO A 157 -3.26 -16.59 4.30
CA PRO A 157 -3.04 -16.96 2.89
C PRO A 157 -3.01 -18.47 2.61
N GLU A 158 -2.74 -19.28 3.63
CA GLU A 158 -2.77 -20.74 3.55
C GLU A 158 -4.21 -21.31 3.59
N GLU A 159 -5.18 -20.52 4.03
CA GLU A 159 -6.58 -20.85 4.00
C GLU A 159 -7.26 -20.38 2.71
N ASN A 160 -8.52 -20.77 2.50
CA ASN A 160 -9.30 -20.28 1.38
C ASN A 160 -9.71 -18.81 1.60
N MET A 161 -8.83 -17.89 1.22
CA MET A 161 -9.08 -16.45 1.34
C MET A 161 -10.33 -15.99 0.59
N ARG A 162 -10.97 -16.76 -0.29
CA ARG A 162 -12.23 -16.38 -0.95
C ARG A 162 -13.47 -16.57 -0.05
N GLU A 163 -13.38 -17.33 1.04
CA GLU A 163 -14.49 -17.56 1.97
C GLU A 163 -14.64 -16.40 2.98
N VAL A 164 -15.25 -15.29 2.52
CA VAL A 164 -15.40 -14.04 3.29
C VAL A 164 -16.03 -14.24 4.66
N ALA A 165 -17.04 -15.11 4.74
CA ALA A 165 -17.83 -15.32 5.96
C ALA A 165 -17.03 -15.92 7.13
N LYS A 166 -15.88 -16.56 6.86
CA LYS A 166 -15.04 -17.20 7.89
C LYS A 166 -13.91 -16.30 8.41
N ARG A 167 -13.78 -15.08 7.89
CA ARG A 167 -12.66 -14.19 8.22
C ARG A 167 -12.84 -13.53 9.56
N GLU A 168 -11.77 -13.49 10.33
CA GLU A 168 -11.72 -12.71 11.56
C GLU A 168 -11.71 -11.21 11.22
N THR A 169 -12.55 -10.44 11.91
CA THR A 169 -12.71 -9.00 11.67
C THR A 169 -12.67 -8.27 13.01
N ILE A 170 -11.79 -7.27 13.11
CA ILE A 170 -11.84 -6.30 14.21
C ILE A 170 -12.67 -5.11 13.75
N VAL A 171 -13.68 -4.73 14.54
CA VAL A 171 -14.43 -3.49 14.33
C VAL A 171 -13.91 -2.44 15.30
N THR A 172 -13.29 -1.40 14.75
CA THR A 172 -12.71 -0.32 15.55
C THR A 172 -13.72 0.82 15.79
N GLN A 173 -13.33 1.79 16.62
CA GLN A 173 -14.13 3.00 16.88
C GLN A 173 -13.82 4.13 15.89
N SER A 174 -13.08 3.87 14.83
CA SER A 174 -12.63 4.88 13.87
C SER A 174 -12.83 4.39 12.46
N ASP A 175 -13.14 5.30 11.55
CA ASP A 175 -13.44 4.97 10.17
C ASP A 175 -12.25 5.31 9.25
N CYS A 176 -12.27 4.74 8.05
CA CYS A 176 -11.26 4.94 7.01
C CYS A 176 -9.83 4.63 7.48
N GLY A 177 -9.49 3.34 7.51
CA GLY A 177 -8.11 2.90 7.72
C GLY A 177 -7.23 3.28 6.52
N PHE A 178 -6.00 3.72 6.77
CA PHE A 178 -5.06 4.17 5.73
C PHE A 178 -3.83 3.30 5.55
N SER A 179 -3.29 2.76 6.63
CA SER A 179 -2.05 1.99 6.58
C SER A 179 -1.99 0.97 7.70
N THR A 180 -1.35 -0.15 7.39
CA THR A 180 -1.04 -1.21 8.35
C THR A 180 0.42 -1.65 8.19
N CYS A 181 1.04 -2.08 9.28
CA CYS A 181 2.37 -2.67 9.29
C CYS A 181 2.56 -3.62 10.46
N TRP A 182 3.53 -4.54 10.32
CA TRP A 182 3.89 -5.53 11.33
C TRP A 182 5.21 -5.19 11.99
N ASN A 183 5.34 -5.54 13.27
CA ASN A 183 6.64 -5.57 13.92
C ASN A 183 7.50 -6.74 13.40
N ASN A 184 8.80 -6.70 13.68
CA ASN A 184 9.74 -7.68 13.12
C ASN A 184 9.46 -9.13 13.56
N SER A 185 8.91 -9.34 14.77
CA SER A 185 8.55 -10.67 15.27
C SER A 185 7.23 -11.21 14.71
N GLY A 186 6.42 -10.38 14.05
CA GLY A 186 5.08 -10.75 13.58
C GLY A 186 4.05 -10.93 14.69
N THR A 187 4.35 -10.56 15.93
CA THR A 187 3.41 -10.71 17.06
C THR A 187 2.44 -9.55 17.16
N CYS A 188 2.83 -8.37 16.66
CA CYS A 188 2.03 -7.16 16.75
C CYS A 188 1.89 -6.49 15.38
N PHE A 189 0.72 -5.91 15.13
CA PHE A 189 0.52 -5.03 13.99
C PHE A 189 -0.05 -3.68 14.44
N SER A 190 0.25 -2.66 13.63
CA SER A 190 -0.21 -1.29 13.80
C SER A 190 -1.15 -0.95 12.66
N ALA A 191 -2.26 -0.27 12.93
CA ALA A 191 -3.24 0.17 11.96
C ALA A 191 -3.64 1.64 12.21
N CYS A 192 -3.41 2.53 11.25
CA CYS A 192 -3.74 3.96 11.37
C CYS A 192 -5.00 4.35 10.60
N PHE A 193 -5.77 5.30 11.16
CA PHE A 193 -7.07 5.73 10.67
C PHE A 193 -7.13 7.24 10.46
N GLN A 194 -8.07 7.67 9.61
CA GLN A 194 -8.28 9.06 9.22
C GLN A 194 -8.45 10.02 10.39
N GLU A 195 -9.10 9.56 11.47
CA GLU A 195 -9.40 10.38 12.65
C GLU A 195 -8.16 10.77 13.48
N GLY A 196 -6.96 10.39 13.03
CA GLY A 196 -5.72 10.66 13.74
C GLY A 196 -5.55 9.74 14.94
N VAL A 197 -5.91 8.47 14.77
CA VAL A 197 -5.66 7.41 15.75
C VAL A 197 -4.96 6.24 15.09
N ASN A 198 -4.03 5.64 15.82
CA ASN A 198 -3.38 4.40 15.47
C ASN A 198 -3.64 3.38 16.57
N PHE A 199 -4.07 2.19 16.17
CA PHE A 199 -4.27 1.06 17.06
C PHE A 199 -3.12 0.09 16.89
N ILE A 200 -2.61 -0.42 18.01
CA ILE A 200 -1.63 -1.50 18.03
C ILE A 200 -2.32 -2.72 18.62
N TYR A 201 -2.28 -3.83 17.91
CA TYR A 201 -2.86 -5.10 18.32
C TYR A 201 -1.77 -6.15 18.46
N ASP A 202 -1.95 -7.07 19.40
CA ASP A 202 -1.21 -8.32 19.51
C ASP A 202 -2.05 -9.42 18.87
N ILE A 203 -1.49 -10.17 17.93
CA ILE A 203 -2.23 -11.18 17.16
C ILE A 203 -2.72 -12.34 18.04
N ARG A 204 -2.10 -12.55 19.20
CA ARG A 204 -2.50 -13.60 20.16
C ARG A 204 -3.77 -13.21 20.94
N ASN A 205 -4.11 -11.92 20.98
CA ASN A 205 -5.32 -11.41 21.60
C ASN A 205 -5.78 -10.11 20.92
N ILE A 206 -6.53 -10.26 19.84
CA ILE A 206 -7.00 -9.13 19.05
C ILE A 206 -8.30 -8.49 19.53
N SER A 207 -8.90 -9.01 20.62
CA SER A 207 -10.19 -8.53 21.13
C SER A 207 -10.19 -7.05 21.51
N ARG A 208 -9.01 -6.50 21.80
CA ARG A 208 -8.77 -5.08 22.06
C ARG A 208 -7.35 -4.68 21.64
N PRO A 209 -7.12 -3.42 21.28
CA PRO A 209 -5.76 -2.95 21.04
C PRO A 209 -4.96 -2.96 22.34
N ILE A 210 -3.68 -3.33 22.27
CA ILE A 210 -2.74 -3.25 23.39
C ILE A 210 -2.32 -1.79 23.65
N HIS A 211 -2.37 -0.94 22.63
CA HIS A 211 -2.08 0.48 22.78
C HIS A 211 -2.80 1.33 21.72
N LYS A 212 -3.00 2.62 22.03
CA LYS A 212 -3.60 3.62 21.12
C LYS A 212 -2.72 4.85 21.07
N ILE A 213 -2.22 5.19 19.89
CA ILE A 213 -1.48 6.44 19.66
C ILE A 213 -2.42 7.42 19.00
N TYR A 214 -2.34 8.68 19.42
CA TYR A 214 -3.15 9.73 18.88
C TYR A 214 -2.31 10.81 18.23
N SER A 215 -2.88 11.38 17.17
CA SER A 215 -2.42 12.58 16.51
C SER A 215 -2.33 13.73 17.50
N THR A 216 -1.33 14.57 17.30
CA THR A 216 -1.18 15.84 18.02
C THR A 216 -2.20 16.90 17.58
N ARG A 217 -2.95 16.62 16.51
CA ARG A 217 -3.95 17.48 15.89
C ARG A 217 -5.25 16.70 15.65
N LYS A 218 -5.74 16.02 16.69
CA LYS A 218 -7.03 15.31 16.65
C LYS A 218 -8.12 16.21 16.03
N GLN A 219 -9.01 15.59 15.25
CA GLN A 219 -10.14 16.25 14.58
C GLN A 219 -9.77 17.24 13.46
N LEU A 220 -8.49 17.57 13.26
CA LEU A 220 -8.05 18.34 12.11
C LEU A 220 -7.65 17.38 10.99
N GLN A 221 -8.06 17.69 9.76
CA GLN A 221 -7.66 16.92 8.57
C GLN A 221 -6.13 16.85 8.41
N SER A 222 -5.41 17.89 8.84
CA SER A 222 -3.94 17.90 8.84
C SER A 222 -3.33 16.89 9.82
N GLY A 223 -4.08 16.51 10.87
CA GLY A 223 -3.70 15.52 11.87
C GLY A 223 -4.10 14.08 11.53
N ALA A 224 -4.78 13.83 10.40
CA ALA A 224 -5.14 12.48 9.97
C ALA A 224 -3.90 11.61 9.82
N PHE A 225 -3.86 10.42 10.38
CA PHE A 225 -2.73 9.52 10.17
C PHE A 225 -2.79 8.87 8.79
N ARG A 226 -1.64 8.76 8.12
CA ARG A 226 -1.55 8.29 6.73
C ARG A 226 -0.71 7.04 6.54
N VAL A 227 0.41 6.93 7.26
CA VAL A 227 1.35 5.82 7.12
C VAL A 227 1.82 5.41 8.50
N CYS A 228 1.87 4.10 8.76
CA CYS A 228 2.58 3.53 9.90
C CYS A 228 3.65 2.54 9.42
N LYS A 229 4.81 2.52 10.08
CA LYS A 229 5.92 1.59 9.82
C LYS A 229 6.68 1.28 11.11
N PHE A 230 6.74 0.02 11.48
CA PHE A 230 7.75 -0.46 12.43
C PHE A 230 9.14 -0.36 11.78
N SER A 231 10.15 -0.06 12.59
CA SER A 231 11.55 -0.26 12.20
C SER A 231 11.83 -1.74 11.97
N GLY A 232 12.71 -2.01 11.01
CA GLY A 232 13.33 -3.32 10.85
C GLY A 232 14.63 -3.42 11.67
N GLY A 233 15.18 -4.63 11.79
CA GLY A 233 16.46 -4.85 12.46
C GLY A 233 16.32 -4.83 13.99
N THR A 234 17.25 -4.13 14.66
CA THR A 234 17.39 -4.12 16.13
C THR A 234 16.71 -2.94 16.81
N ASP A 235 16.18 -1.98 16.04
CA ASP A 235 15.52 -0.81 16.61
C ASP A 235 14.07 -1.14 16.97
N ASP A 236 13.67 -0.77 18.18
CA ASP A 236 12.30 -0.95 18.70
C ASP A 236 11.48 0.34 18.52
N LEU A 237 11.23 0.73 17.26
CA LEU A 237 10.55 1.98 16.93
C LEU A 237 9.34 1.76 16.01
N LEU A 238 8.32 2.60 16.19
CA LEU A 238 7.17 2.74 15.32
C LEU A 238 7.06 4.19 14.85
N PHE A 239 7.04 4.37 13.54
CA PHE A 239 6.86 5.66 12.89
C PHE A 239 5.43 5.81 12.38
N ILE A 240 4.79 6.95 12.66
CA ILE A 240 3.44 7.25 12.16
C ILE A 240 3.40 8.67 11.61
N SER A 241 3.03 8.85 10.34
CA SER A 241 2.90 10.17 9.74
C SER A 241 1.49 10.74 9.92
N GLU A 242 1.40 11.99 10.36
CA GLU A 242 0.19 12.79 10.13
C GLU A 242 0.14 13.23 8.65
N HIS A 243 -1.03 13.71 8.21
CA HIS A 243 -1.26 14.13 6.84
C HIS A 243 -0.32 15.25 6.40
N GLN A 244 0.07 16.13 7.32
CA GLN A 244 0.94 17.27 6.99
C GLN A 244 2.03 17.52 8.03
N GLY A 245 3.29 17.29 7.69
CA GLY A 245 4.43 17.91 8.38
C GLY A 245 4.74 17.43 9.80
N ARG A 246 4.17 16.31 10.26
CA ARG A 246 4.52 15.69 11.55
C ARG A 246 4.69 14.19 11.41
N VAL A 247 5.72 13.66 12.04
CA VAL A 247 5.97 12.22 12.17
C VAL A 247 6.14 11.88 13.64
N HIS A 248 5.34 10.95 14.11
CA HIS A 248 5.39 10.37 15.43
C HIS A 248 6.45 9.28 15.43
N VAL A 249 7.30 9.26 16.45
CA VAL A 249 8.30 8.22 16.71
C VAL A 249 7.98 7.65 18.08
N VAL A 250 7.63 6.37 18.12
CA VAL A 250 7.17 5.70 19.33
C VAL A 250 8.08 4.52 19.65
N ASP A 251 8.52 4.45 20.90
CA ASP A 251 9.26 3.30 21.43
C ASP A 251 8.33 2.10 21.57
N THR A 252 8.66 0.97 20.93
CA THR A 252 7.75 -0.18 20.87
C THR A 252 7.92 -1.16 22.01
N ARG A 253 8.86 -0.92 22.94
CA ARG A 253 9.07 -1.76 24.12
C ARG A 253 7.94 -1.60 25.12
N ASP A 254 7.43 -0.38 25.26
CA ASP A 254 6.32 -0.04 26.14
C ASP A 254 5.21 0.80 25.49
N PHE A 255 5.45 1.38 24.30
CA PHE A 255 4.57 2.32 23.62
C PHE A 255 4.29 3.62 24.37
N MET A 256 5.01 3.89 25.46
CA MET A 256 4.80 5.05 26.33
C MET A 256 5.66 6.23 25.90
N THR A 257 6.90 5.95 25.47
CA THR A 257 7.81 7.01 25.01
C THR A 257 7.47 7.37 23.56
N HIS A 258 7.04 8.62 23.37
CA HIS A 258 6.50 9.10 22.11
C HIS A 258 6.99 10.53 21.83
N HIS A 259 7.77 10.69 20.76
CA HIS A 259 8.25 11.97 20.27
C HIS A 259 7.61 12.33 18.94
N VAL A 260 7.47 13.63 18.66
CA VAL A 260 6.91 14.11 17.40
C VAL A 260 7.93 15.00 16.72
N ILE A 261 8.36 14.56 15.55
CA ILE A 261 9.27 15.29 14.68
C ILE A 261 8.43 16.19 13.78
N LEU A 262 8.70 17.50 13.83
CA LEU A 262 8.11 18.46 12.91
C LEU A 262 8.99 18.51 11.66
N LEU A 263 8.37 18.21 10.51
CA LEU A 263 9.05 18.38 9.23
C LEU A 263 9.08 19.87 8.88
N PRO A 264 10.20 20.38 8.36
CA PRO A 264 10.26 21.77 7.93
C PRO A 264 9.21 22.01 6.85
N LYS A 265 8.43 23.10 6.98
CA LYS A 265 7.67 23.63 5.86
C LYS A 265 8.69 24.12 4.83
N ARG A 266 8.92 23.35 3.76
CA ARG A 266 9.54 23.94 2.57
C ARG A 266 8.63 25.08 2.11
N LEU A 267 9.19 26.26 1.90
CA LEU A 267 8.56 27.34 1.15
C LEU A 267 8.34 26.75 -0.26
N TYR A 268 7.10 26.37 -0.55
CA TYR A 268 6.73 26.01 -1.92
C TYR A 268 6.69 27.31 -2.72
N ASP A 269 7.10 27.25 -3.99
CA ASP A 269 6.85 28.36 -4.90
C ASP A 269 5.32 28.42 -5.08
N ASP A 270 4.69 29.53 -4.70
CA ASP A 270 3.23 29.70 -4.65
C ASP A 270 2.55 29.56 -6.04
N SER A 271 3.33 29.40 -7.11
CA SER A 271 2.84 29.36 -8.49
C SER A 271 2.29 28.00 -8.94
N ASP A 272 2.65 26.88 -8.32
CA ASP A 272 2.25 25.54 -8.80
C ASP A 272 1.33 24.82 -7.80
N GLY A 273 0.02 25.07 -7.95
CA GLY A 273 -1.07 24.49 -7.17
C GLY A 273 -1.31 22.97 -7.36
N TYR A 274 -0.29 22.19 -7.74
CA TYR A 274 -0.38 20.73 -7.87
C TYR A 274 0.59 20.04 -6.92
N TYR A 275 0.11 18.95 -6.28
CA TYR A 275 0.89 18.06 -5.43
C TYR A 275 2.28 17.77 -6.05
N ASN A 276 3.30 18.29 -5.37
CA ASN A 276 4.66 18.50 -5.86
C ASN A 276 5.36 17.24 -6.38
N GLN A 277 6.01 17.41 -7.53
CA GLN A 277 7.09 16.56 -8.00
C GLN A 277 8.21 16.48 -6.95
N PRO A 278 8.95 15.36 -6.84
CA PRO A 278 10.15 15.32 -6.03
C PRO A 278 11.08 16.45 -6.47
N ILE A 279 11.65 17.17 -5.51
CA ILE A 279 12.73 18.14 -5.77
C ILE A 279 13.96 17.33 -6.18
N VAL A 280 14.01 16.94 -7.45
CA VAL A 280 15.26 16.73 -8.13
C VAL A 280 15.81 18.14 -8.29
N LYS A 281 16.73 18.55 -7.42
CA LYS A 281 17.56 19.72 -7.73
C LYS A 281 18.12 19.45 -9.12
N LYS A 282 17.72 20.22 -10.13
CA LYS A 282 18.54 20.36 -11.32
C LYS A 282 19.85 20.99 -10.81
N ILE A 283 20.89 20.16 -10.73
CA ILE A 283 22.26 20.61 -10.53
C ILE A 283 22.77 21.03 -11.91
#